data_AF-A0A0X8HWQ7-F1
#
_entry.id   AF-A0A0X8HWQ7-F1
#
_cell.length_a   1.000
_cell.length_b   1.000
_cell.length_c   1.000
_cell.angle_alpha   90.00
_cell.angle_beta   90.00
_cell.angle_gamma   90.00
#
_symmetry.space_group_name_H-M   'P 1'
#
loop_
_entity.id
_entity.type
_entity.pdbx_description
1 polymer ?
#
loop_
_entity_poly.entity_id
_entity_poly.type
_entity_poly.pdbx_seq_one_letter_code
_entity_poly.pdbx_strand_id
1 'polypeptide(L)'
;MARYYCDYCHSYLTHDTLSVRKSHLIGKNHIRLTADYYYNKANQQRIPFLFPKTKRPRRKLRNNVEATADTAKEASAARLHCETNKTKRQRRKIRQVEPTATPLKQIYANSPGFNKVFTSECRLDVGDVIKVSRLPQRANQKPGASTSLSTPVAANTTASAGRAELYKPRYNDSGSGTGLPPPLALTMWGNTITNNSIVYHTKDTLQRTAAKVKASLAAGTRSDYSQRFSHTHQR
;
A
#
# COMPACT_ATOMS: atom_id res chain seq x y z
N MET A 1 10.52 29.91 43.03
CA MET A 1 10.44 28.72 42.15
C MET A 1 9.89 29.12 40.80
N ALA A 2 10.54 28.75 39.69
CA ALA A 2 9.94 28.83 38.37
C ALA A 2 8.81 27.79 38.28
N ARG A 3 7.62 28.19 37.81
CA ARG A 3 6.52 27.28 37.48
C ARG A 3 6.60 26.97 35.98
N TYR A 4 6.42 25.72 35.61
CA TYR A 4 6.36 25.32 34.20
C TYR A 4 4.92 25.38 33.69
N TYR A 5 4.72 26.06 32.56
CA TYR A 5 3.45 26.06 31.83
C TYR A 5 3.62 25.27 30.53
N CYS A 6 2.67 24.39 30.25
CA CYS A 6 2.66 23.61 29.02
C CYS A 6 1.66 24.23 28.02
N ASP A 7 2.17 24.78 26.92
CA ASP A 7 1.35 25.45 25.90
C ASP A 7 0.36 24.50 25.21
N TYR A 8 0.67 23.20 25.12
CA TYR A 8 -0.21 22.22 24.48
C TYR A 8 -1.31 21.72 25.41
N CYS A 9 -1.03 21.63 26.72
CA CYS A 9 -2.00 21.14 27.72
C CYS A 9 -2.79 22.28 28.39
N HIS A 10 -2.38 23.52 28.18
CA HIS A 10 -2.91 24.71 28.84
C HIS A 10 -2.96 24.57 30.37
N SER A 11 -1.97 23.91 30.96
CA SER A 11 -1.91 23.63 32.41
C SER A 11 -0.57 24.02 33.03
N TYR A 12 -0.63 24.44 34.29
CA TYR A 12 0.54 24.76 35.11
C TYR A 12 0.98 23.55 35.93
N LEU A 13 2.29 23.34 36.00
CA LEU A 13 2.90 22.33 36.86
C LEU A 13 3.33 22.97 38.19
N THR A 14 3.00 22.32 39.30
CA THR A 14 3.25 22.84 40.65
C THR A 14 4.73 22.96 40.98
N HIS A 15 5.54 22.00 40.53
CA HIS A 15 6.98 21.96 40.71
C HIS A 15 7.69 21.62 39.40
N ASP A 16 8.59 22.50 38.97
CA ASP A 16 9.35 22.32 37.74
C ASP A 16 10.69 21.62 38.01
N THR A 17 10.62 20.31 38.27
CA THR A 17 11.80 19.45 38.33
C THR A 17 11.92 18.64 37.04
N LEU A 18 13.14 18.27 36.65
CA LEU A 18 13.37 17.51 35.41
C LEU A 18 12.59 16.19 35.36
N SER A 19 12.46 15.51 36.50
CA SER A 19 11.69 14.26 36.61
C SER A 19 10.20 14.49 36.37
N VAL A 20 9.61 15.49 37.01
CA VAL A 20 8.18 15.80 36.87
C VAL A 20 7.90 16.29 35.44
N ARG A 21 8.73 17.18 34.88
CA ARG A 21 8.58 17.66 33.50
C ARG A 21 8.69 16.52 32.49
N LYS A 22 9.67 15.62 32.64
CA LYS A 22 9.83 14.45 31.77
C LYS A 22 8.62 13.52 31.82
N SER A 23 8.06 13.29 33.01
CA SER A 23 6.84 12.47 33.16
C SER A 23 5.61 13.11 32.51
N HIS A 24 5.49 14.45 32.57
CA HIS A 24 4.43 15.19 31.89
C HIS A 24 4.53 15.09 30.37
N LEU A 25 5.73 15.29 29.80
CA LEU A 25 5.97 15.26 28.35
C LEU A 25 5.75 13.86 27.74
N ILE A 26 6.04 12.79 28.48
CA ILE A 26 5.78 11.40 28.06
C ILE A 26 4.34 10.97 28.41
N GLY A 27 3.57 11.84 29.06
CA GLY A 27 2.20 11.59 29.46
C GLY A 27 1.27 11.38 28.27
N LYS A 28 0.36 10.40 28.37
CA LYS A 28 -0.60 10.05 27.31
C LYS A 28 -1.45 11.23 26.84
N ASN A 29 -1.86 12.10 27.77
CA ASN A 29 -2.67 13.27 27.45
C ASN A 29 -1.86 14.32 26.66
N HIS A 30 -0.64 14.63 27.11
CA HIS A 30 0.26 15.56 26.43
C HIS A 30 0.58 15.11 25.00
N ILE A 31 0.94 13.84 24.80
CA ILE A 31 1.26 13.29 23.47
C ILE A 31 0.07 13.41 22.51
N ARG A 32 -1.15 13.13 22.98
CA ARG A 32 -2.38 13.28 22.18
C ARG A 32 -2.62 14.72 21.76
N LEU A 33 -2.64 15.66 22.70
CA LEU A 33 -2.87 17.07 22.42
C LEU A 33 -1.80 17.66 21.51
N THR A 34 -0.54 17.27 21.71
CA THR A 34 0.57 17.70 20.86
C THR A 34 0.42 17.13 19.44
N ALA A 35 0.06 15.85 19.30
CA ALA A 35 -0.20 15.23 17.99
C ALA A 35 -1.37 15.92 17.28
N ASP A 36 -2.47 16.19 17.98
CA ASP A 36 -3.65 16.87 17.44
C ASP A 36 -3.31 18.30 16.98
N TYR A 37 -2.52 19.03 17.77
CA TYR A 37 -2.04 20.38 17.40
C TYR A 37 -1.26 20.35 16.09
N TYR A 38 -0.25 19.49 15.96
CA TYR A 38 0.57 19.42 14.75
C TYR A 38 -0.20 18.87 13.55
N TYR A 39 -1.12 17.92 13.77
CA TYR A 39 -2.01 17.43 12.72
C TYR A 39 -2.91 18.55 12.17
N ASN A 40 -3.51 19.35 13.04
CA ASN A 40 -4.34 20.48 12.65
C ASN A 40 -3.53 21.59 11.96
N LYS A 41 -2.34 21.90 12.47
CA LYS A 41 -1.43 22.88 11.86
C LYS A 41 -0.98 22.45 10.47
N ALA A 42 -0.63 21.18 10.29
CA ALA A 42 -0.30 20.61 8.98
C ALA A 42 -1.49 20.69 8.02
N ASN A 43 -2.72 20.41 8.50
CA ASN A 43 -3.93 20.53 7.68
C ASN A 43 -4.22 21.97 7.26
N GLN A 44 -3.98 22.96 8.13
CA GLN A 44 -4.13 24.38 7.80
C GLN A 44 -3.13 24.81 6.71
N GLN A 45 -1.86 24.38 6.81
CA GLN A 45 -0.84 24.68 5.81
C GLN A 45 -1.10 24.01 4.45
N ARG A 46 -1.68 22.80 4.45
CA ARG A 46 -2.05 22.06 3.23
C ARG A 46 -3.19 22.69 2.43
N ILE A 47 -3.93 23.67 2.98
CA ILE A 47 -5.01 24.37 2.29
C ILE A 47 -4.48 25.72 1.80
N PRO A 48 -3.92 25.83 0.58
CA PRO A 48 -3.47 27.12 0.01
C PRO A 48 -4.61 28.09 -0.34
N PHE A 49 -5.86 27.74 -0.04
CA PHE A 49 -7.05 28.33 -0.65
C PHE A 49 -7.53 29.65 0.00
N LEU A 50 -7.04 30.03 1.17
CA LEU A 50 -7.55 31.22 1.86
C LEU A 50 -6.83 32.52 1.50
N PHE A 51 -5.66 32.45 0.83
CA PHE A 51 -4.91 33.63 0.42
C PHE A 51 -4.53 33.53 -1.06
N PRO A 52 -5.46 33.81 -1.99
CA PRO A 52 -5.10 34.00 -3.38
C PRO A 52 -4.06 35.14 -3.45
N LYS A 53 -2.96 34.92 -4.18
CA LYS A 53 -2.03 36.01 -4.52
C LYS A 53 -2.84 37.09 -5.22
N THR A 54 -2.94 38.27 -4.62
CA THR A 54 -3.69 39.39 -5.18
C THR A 54 -3.04 39.79 -6.50
N LYS A 55 -3.66 39.40 -7.62
CA LYS A 55 -3.23 39.86 -8.94
C LYS A 55 -3.76 41.28 -9.12
N ARG A 56 -2.89 42.28 -9.09
CA ARG A 56 -3.25 43.63 -9.53
C ARG A 56 -3.58 43.57 -11.03
N PRO A 57 -4.79 43.95 -11.46
CA PRO A 57 -5.12 43.94 -12.88
C PRO A 57 -4.19 44.93 -13.61
N ARG A 58 -3.36 44.44 -14.52
CA ARG A 58 -2.64 45.31 -15.46
C ARG A 58 -3.67 45.86 -16.46
N ARG A 59 -3.77 47.19 -16.57
CA ARG A 59 -4.53 47.84 -17.66
C ARG A 59 -4.00 47.29 -18.98
N LYS A 60 -4.84 46.59 -19.74
CA LYS A 60 -4.51 46.21 -21.12
C LYS A 60 -4.43 47.50 -21.93
N LEU A 61 -3.28 47.80 -22.50
CA LEU A 61 -3.15 48.89 -23.46
C LEU A 61 -3.98 48.52 -24.71
N ARG A 62 -4.79 49.46 -25.22
CA ARG A 62 -5.78 49.24 -26.30
C ARG A 62 -5.18 48.65 -27.58
N ASN A 63 -3.88 48.83 -27.82
CA ASN A 63 -3.21 48.47 -29.06
C ASN A 63 -3.05 46.95 -29.30
N ASN A 64 -3.32 46.11 -28.29
CA ASN A 64 -3.30 44.65 -28.43
C ASN A 64 -4.68 44.03 -28.68
N VAL A 65 -5.74 44.84 -28.69
CA VAL A 65 -7.12 44.35 -28.88
C VAL A 65 -7.42 44.11 -30.36
N GLU A 66 -6.86 44.90 -31.27
CA GLU A 66 -7.14 44.78 -32.72
C GLU A 66 -6.39 43.61 -33.38
N ALA A 67 -5.10 43.40 -33.08
CA ALA A 67 -4.32 42.29 -33.65
C ALA A 67 -4.73 40.90 -33.13
N THR A 68 -5.46 40.82 -32.00
CA THR A 68 -5.97 39.56 -31.45
C THR A 68 -7.49 39.40 -31.63
N ALA A 69 -8.21 40.44 -32.05
CA ALA A 69 -9.66 40.41 -32.22
C ALA A 69 -10.09 39.39 -33.27
N ASP A 70 -9.35 39.25 -34.37
CA ASP A 70 -9.74 38.33 -35.45
C ASP A 70 -9.47 36.87 -35.05
N THR A 71 -8.34 36.58 -34.41
CA THR A 71 -8.06 35.25 -33.82
C THR A 71 -8.93 34.91 -32.60
N ALA A 72 -9.39 35.91 -31.84
CA ALA A 72 -10.21 35.72 -30.65
C ALA A 72 -11.72 35.72 -30.95
N LYS A 73 -12.16 36.29 -32.08
CA LYS A 73 -13.55 36.20 -32.56
C LYS A 73 -13.91 34.80 -33.05
N GLU A 74 -12.95 34.06 -33.60
CA GLU A 74 -13.13 32.63 -33.96
C GLU A 74 -13.06 31.69 -32.75
N ALA A 75 -12.44 32.11 -31.65
CA ALA A 75 -12.47 31.39 -30.39
C ALA A 75 -13.85 31.53 -29.72
N SER A 76 -14.78 30.66 -30.11
CA SER A 76 -16.12 30.59 -29.50
C SER A 76 -16.06 30.63 -27.97
N ALA A 77 -16.97 31.39 -27.35
CA ALA A 77 -17.01 31.56 -25.91
C ALA A 77 -17.09 30.19 -25.21
N ALA A 78 -16.06 29.84 -24.43
CA ALA A 78 -16.01 28.56 -23.74
C ALA A 78 -17.10 28.48 -22.66
N ARG A 79 -17.95 27.45 -22.73
CA ARG A 79 -18.97 27.20 -21.71
C ARG A 79 -18.30 26.74 -20.41
N LEU A 80 -18.42 27.55 -19.36
CA LEU A 80 -17.94 27.18 -18.03
C LEU A 80 -18.96 26.27 -17.34
N HIS A 81 -18.54 25.04 -17.02
CA HIS A 81 -19.36 24.14 -16.20
C HIS A 81 -19.15 24.44 -14.71
N CYS A 82 -20.22 24.86 -14.04
CA CYS A 82 -20.23 25.11 -12.60
C CYS A 82 -21.03 24.04 -11.87
N GLU A 83 -20.35 23.20 -11.10
CA GLU A 83 -20.99 22.17 -10.28
C GLU A 83 -21.82 22.78 -9.13
N THR A 84 -22.83 22.03 -8.67
CA THR A 84 -23.63 22.38 -7.47
C THR A 84 -22.80 22.30 -6.18
N ASN A 85 -23.25 22.98 -5.12
CA ASN A 85 -22.56 22.93 -3.83
C ASN A 85 -22.51 21.51 -3.23
N LYS A 86 -23.56 20.70 -3.45
CA LYS A 86 -23.64 19.31 -2.97
C LYS A 86 -22.55 18.45 -3.62
N THR A 87 -22.40 18.52 -4.95
CA THR A 87 -21.39 17.74 -5.69
C THR A 87 -19.98 18.21 -5.37
N LYS A 88 -19.74 19.53 -5.28
CA LYS A 88 -18.45 20.10 -4.84
C LYS A 88 -18.03 19.60 -3.45
N ARG A 89 -18.97 19.58 -2.49
CA ARG A 89 -18.69 19.10 -1.13
C ARG A 89 -18.37 17.60 -1.10
N GLN A 90 -19.04 16.80 -1.92
CA GLN A 90 -18.75 15.37 -2.04
C GLN A 90 -17.36 15.10 -2.61
N ARG A 91 -16.96 15.78 -3.70
CA ARG A 91 -15.61 15.63 -4.28
C ARG A 91 -14.49 15.95 -3.27
N ARG A 92 -14.65 17.00 -2.46
CA ARG A 92 -13.66 17.38 -1.44
C ARG A 92 -13.49 16.35 -0.32
N LYS A 93 -14.45 15.44 -0.13
CA LYS A 93 -14.36 14.37 0.89
C LYS A 93 -13.57 13.15 0.44
N ILE A 94 -13.22 13.04 -0.85
CA ILE A 94 -12.44 11.94 -1.37
C ILE A 94 -11.04 12.02 -0.73
N ARG A 95 -10.76 11.12 0.20
CA ARG A 95 -9.47 11.01 0.88
C ARG A 95 -8.46 10.37 -0.05
N GLN A 96 -7.26 10.92 -0.10
CA GLN A 96 -6.12 10.22 -0.67
C GLN A 96 -5.82 9.01 0.23
N VAL A 97 -5.82 7.83 -0.37
CA VAL A 97 -5.36 6.60 0.27
C VAL A 97 -3.85 6.55 0.06
N GLU A 98 -3.09 6.34 1.13
CA GLU A 98 -1.63 6.15 1.01
C GLU A 98 -1.34 4.99 0.05
N PRO A 99 -0.36 5.14 -0.85
CA PRO A 99 -0.06 4.12 -1.85
C PRO A 99 0.27 2.79 -1.17
N THR A 100 -0.29 1.71 -1.69
CA THR A 100 -0.04 0.35 -1.20
C THR A 100 1.43 -0.01 -1.43
N ALA A 101 2.08 -0.53 -0.39
CA ALA A 101 3.50 -0.86 -0.42
C ALA A 101 3.82 -1.88 -1.53
N THR A 102 5.06 -1.81 -2.03
CA THR A 102 5.58 -2.74 -3.06
C THR A 102 5.41 -4.21 -2.62
N PRO A 103 4.98 -5.12 -3.52
CA PRO A 103 4.78 -6.54 -3.20
C PRO A 103 6.10 -7.30 -2.91
N LEU A 104 7.24 -6.61 -2.88
CA LEU A 104 8.57 -7.18 -2.69
C LEU A 104 8.67 -8.08 -1.46
N LYS A 105 8.06 -7.67 -0.34
CA LYS A 105 8.05 -8.48 0.89
C LYS A 105 7.33 -9.83 0.69
N GLN A 106 6.28 -9.88 -0.14
CA GLN A 106 5.55 -11.10 -0.44
C GLN A 106 6.35 -12.00 -1.39
N ILE A 107 6.99 -11.43 -2.40
CA ILE A 107 7.82 -12.15 -3.37
C ILE A 107 8.99 -12.86 -2.68
N TYR A 108 9.64 -12.19 -1.73
CA TYR A 108 10.81 -12.70 -1.03
C TYR A 108 10.49 -13.40 0.29
N ALA A 109 9.22 -13.66 0.62
CA ALA A 109 8.81 -14.21 1.91
C ALA A 109 9.53 -15.52 2.28
N ASN A 110 9.76 -16.40 1.29
CA ASN A 110 10.44 -17.69 1.49
C ASN A 110 11.92 -17.65 1.11
N SER A 111 12.50 -16.47 0.86
CA SER A 111 13.90 -16.35 0.46
C SER A 111 14.86 -16.62 1.63
N PRO A 112 16.06 -17.17 1.36
CA PRO A 112 17.08 -17.30 2.40
C PRO A 112 17.43 -15.92 2.98
N GLY A 113 17.40 -15.80 4.31
CA GLY A 113 17.73 -14.55 4.99
C GLY A 113 16.65 -13.46 4.96
N PHE A 114 15.41 -13.77 4.57
CA PHE A 114 14.27 -12.83 4.55
C PHE A 114 14.19 -11.98 5.83
N ASN A 115 14.25 -12.62 6.99
CA ASN A 115 14.11 -11.94 8.28
C ASN A 115 15.21 -10.88 8.49
N LYS A 116 16.44 -11.10 8.01
CA LYS A 116 17.56 -10.16 8.22
C LYS A 116 17.33 -8.81 7.54
N VAL A 117 16.54 -8.78 6.46
CA VAL A 117 16.31 -7.59 5.63
C VAL A 117 14.90 -7.03 5.79
N PHE A 118 13.87 -7.90 5.74
CA PHE A 118 12.47 -7.51 5.68
C PHE A 118 11.75 -7.46 7.03
N THR A 119 12.34 -8.04 8.08
CA THR A 119 11.83 -7.84 9.44
C THR A 119 12.59 -6.69 10.09
N SER A 120 11.89 -5.59 10.35
CA SER A 120 12.48 -4.35 10.85
C SER A 120 13.21 -4.54 12.18
N GLU A 121 12.71 -5.44 13.03
CA GLU A 121 13.30 -5.77 14.34
C GLU A 121 14.65 -6.49 14.25
N CYS A 122 14.90 -7.22 13.15
CA CYS A 122 16.15 -7.96 12.94
C CYS A 122 17.16 -7.20 12.09
N ARG A 123 16.83 -6.02 11.56
CA ARG A 123 17.76 -5.21 10.76
C ARG A 123 18.88 -4.63 11.64
N LEU A 124 20.07 -4.49 11.07
CA LEU A 124 21.24 -3.96 11.77
C LEU A 124 21.20 -2.45 12.00
N ASP A 125 20.51 -1.72 11.13
CA ASP A 125 20.45 -0.25 11.16
C ASP A 125 19.38 0.27 12.14
N VAL A 126 18.17 -0.29 12.09
CA VAL A 126 17.01 0.21 12.84
C VAL A 126 16.56 -0.76 13.94
N GLY A 127 17.04 -2.00 13.95
CA GLY A 127 16.54 -3.05 14.87
C GLY A 127 16.67 -2.68 16.34
N ASP A 128 17.80 -2.10 16.74
CA ASP A 128 18.02 -1.69 18.13
C ASP A 128 17.16 -0.48 18.51
N VAL A 129 16.99 0.48 17.60
CA VAL A 129 16.10 1.62 17.78
C VAL A 129 14.66 1.15 17.98
N ILE A 130 14.19 0.20 17.19
CA ILE A 130 12.84 -0.36 17.31
C ILE A 130 12.65 -1.03 18.66
N LYS A 131 13.60 -1.87 19.11
CA LYS A 131 13.52 -2.54 20.42
C LYS A 131 13.46 -1.55 21.58
N VAL A 132 14.30 -0.52 21.56
CA VAL A 132 14.35 0.51 22.61
C VAL A 132 13.12 1.42 22.57
N SER A 133 12.56 1.67 21.38
CA SER A 133 11.37 2.52 21.20
C SER A 133 10.05 1.87 21.65
N ARG A 134 10.05 0.56 21.97
CA ARG A 134 8.84 -0.13 22.45
C ARG A 134 8.35 0.50 23.75
N LEU A 135 7.09 0.94 23.76
CA LEU A 135 6.51 1.60 24.93
C LEU A 135 6.41 0.61 26.11
N PRO A 136 6.63 1.08 27.35
CA PRO A 136 6.46 0.24 28.52
C PRO A 136 4.99 -0.17 28.64
N GLN A 137 4.72 -1.47 28.57
CA GLN A 137 3.37 -2.03 28.75
C GLN A 137 3.01 -2.04 30.24
N ARG A 138 2.72 -0.85 30.79
CA ARG A 138 2.30 -0.69 32.20
C ARG A 138 0.84 -1.08 32.45
N ALA A 139 0.00 -1.01 31.42
CA ALA A 139 -1.39 -1.41 31.52
C ALA A 139 -1.51 -2.93 31.41
N ASN A 140 -2.16 -3.57 32.38
CA ASN A 140 -2.48 -4.99 32.39
C ASN A 140 -3.58 -5.37 31.38
N GLN A 141 -3.65 -4.68 30.23
CA GLN A 141 -4.47 -5.15 29.13
C GLN A 141 -3.70 -6.27 28.44
N LYS A 142 -4.28 -7.48 28.48
CA LYS A 142 -3.81 -8.59 27.64
C LYS A 142 -3.79 -8.08 26.20
N PRO A 143 -2.67 -8.20 25.47
CA PRO A 143 -2.61 -7.85 24.05
C PRO A 143 -3.43 -8.91 23.28
N GLY A 144 -4.75 -8.78 23.28
CA GLY A 144 -5.65 -9.83 22.82
C GLY A 144 -7.13 -9.45 22.70
N ALA A 145 -7.49 -8.16 22.77
CA ALA A 145 -8.84 -7.72 22.41
C ALA A 145 -9.06 -7.67 20.87
N SER A 146 -8.08 -8.11 20.08
CA SER A 146 -8.26 -8.43 18.66
C SER A 146 -8.25 -9.95 18.51
N THR A 147 -9.41 -10.53 18.23
CA THR A 147 -9.62 -11.94 17.89
C THR A 147 -9.00 -12.24 16.52
N SER A 148 -7.67 -12.18 16.44
CA SER A 148 -6.89 -12.68 15.32
C SER A 148 -5.79 -13.51 15.93
N LEU A 149 -5.74 -14.78 15.53
CA LEU A 149 -4.74 -15.77 15.87
C LEU A 149 -3.35 -15.21 15.52
N SER A 150 -2.79 -14.39 16.39
CA SER A 150 -1.35 -14.26 16.50
C SER A 150 -0.91 -15.65 16.93
N THR A 151 -0.24 -16.34 16.00
CA THR A 151 0.44 -17.59 16.28
C THR A 151 1.17 -17.41 17.61
N PRO A 152 0.95 -18.27 18.62
CA PRO A 152 1.48 -18.06 19.95
C PRO A 152 2.96 -18.42 19.94
N VAL A 153 3.78 -17.55 19.35
CA VAL A 153 5.22 -17.58 19.57
C VAL A 153 5.51 -16.41 20.48
N ALA A 154 5.54 -16.74 21.78
CA ALA A 154 5.93 -15.92 22.91
C ALA A 154 6.65 -14.62 22.52
N ALA A 155 5.95 -13.49 22.63
CA ALA A 155 6.44 -12.15 22.30
C ALA A 155 7.60 -11.65 23.19
N ASN A 156 8.12 -12.49 24.08
CA ASN A 156 9.31 -12.19 24.89
C ASN A 156 10.58 -12.95 24.46
N THR A 157 10.55 -13.76 23.40
CA THR A 157 11.73 -14.54 22.96
C THR A 157 12.00 -14.61 21.44
N THR A 158 11.20 -13.96 20.58
CA THR A 158 11.28 -14.21 19.12
C THR A 158 12.21 -13.31 18.30
N ALA A 159 12.80 -12.25 18.88
CA ALA A 159 13.82 -11.46 18.16
C ALA A 159 15.06 -12.31 17.81
N SER A 160 15.39 -13.32 18.63
CA SER A 160 16.48 -14.25 18.32
C SER A 160 16.09 -15.35 17.33
N ALA A 161 14.82 -15.73 17.27
CA ALA A 161 14.36 -16.79 16.35
C ALA A 161 14.43 -16.32 14.89
N GLY A 162 14.00 -15.08 14.60
CA GLY A 162 13.94 -14.58 13.22
C GLY A 162 15.33 -14.37 12.58
N ARG A 163 16.31 -13.83 13.31
CA ARG A 163 17.64 -13.53 12.73
C ARG A 163 18.51 -14.78 12.55
N ALA A 164 18.38 -15.75 13.46
CA ALA A 164 19.11 -17.02 13.43
C ALA A 164 18.37 -18.12 12.63
N GLU A 165 17.20 -17.81 12.07
CA GLU A 165 16.45 -18.77 11.26
C GLU A 165 17.28 -19.24 10.05
N LEU A 166 17.52 -20.54 10.03
CA LEU A 166 18.18 -21.21 8.92
C LEU A 166 17.17 -21.44 7.79
N TYR A 167 17.65 -21.24 6.56
CA TYR A 167 16.85 -21.47 5.36
C TYR A 167 16.44 -22.94 5.28
N LYS A 168 15.14 -23.20 5.21
CA LYS A 168 14.56 -24.53 4.99
C LYS A 168 13.92 -24.55 3.60
N PRO A 169 14.56 -25.14 2.58
CA PRO A 169 13.98 -25.18 1.25
C PRO A 169 12.70 -26.01 1.25
N ARG A 170 11.62 -25.43 0.72
CA ARG A 170 10.35 -26.13 0.50
C ARG A 170 10.27 -26.53 -0.97
N TYR A 171 10.78 -27.72 -1.28
CA TYR A 171 10.76 -28.25 -2.65
C TYR A 171 9.38 -28.75 -3.09
N ASN A 172 8.47 -29.08 -2.16
CA ASN A 172 7.17 -29.70 -2.43
C ASN A 172 5.96 -28.76 -2.24
N ASP A 173 6.16 -27.45 -2.31
CA ASP A 173 5.08 -26.49 -2.06
C ASP A 173 4.19 -26.31 -3.31
N SER A 174 3.41 -27.33 -3.66
CA SER A 174 2.51 -27.34 -4.82
C SER A 174 1.23 -26.50 -4.62
N GLY A 175 1.18 -25.60 -3.63
CA GLY A 175 -0.04 -24.83 -3.36
C GLY A 175 -0.07 -23.82 -2.20
N SER A 176 0.99 -23.64 -1.40
CA SER A 176 0.95 -22.67 -0.28
C SER A 176 1.18 -21.21 -0.69
N GLY A 177 1.69 -20.95 -1.90
CA GLY A 177 1.85 -19.59 -2.39
C GLY A 177 0.52 -19.07 -2.90
N THR A 178 -0.24 -18.34 -2.07
CA THR A 178 -1.33 -17.50 -2.59
C THR A 178 -0.72 -16.62 -3.70
N GLY A 179 -1.15 -16.81 -4.94
CA GLY A 179 -0.61 -16.06 -6.08
C GLY A 179 -0.63 -14.56 -5.81
N LEU A 180 0.36 -13.85 -6.36
CA LEU A 180 0.44 -12.39 -6.20
C LEU A 180 -0.90 -11.75 -6.57
N PRO A 181 -1.35 -10.73 -5.83
CA PRO A 181 -2.57 -10.03 -6.16
C PRO A 181 -2.45 -9.45 -7.59
N PRO A 182 -3.54 -9.45 -8.37
CA PRO A 182 -3.51 -8.84 -9.69
C PRO A 182 -3.17 -7.34 -9.58
N PRO A 183 -2.56 -6.74 -10.63
CA PRO A 183 -2.23 -5.33 -10.61
C PRO A 183 -3.48 -4.48 -10.41
N LEU A 184 -3.38 -3.49 -9.52
CA LEU A 184 -4.49 -2.57 -9.23
C LEU A 184 -4.73 -1.65 -10.42
N ALA A 185 -5.99 -1.51 -10.82
CA ALA A 185 -6.42 -0.57 -11.86
C ALA A 185 -7.21 0.60 -11.24
N LEU A 186 -7.16 1.77 -11.88
CA LEU A 186 -7.94 2.93 -11.44
C LEU A 186 -9.42 2.66 -11.62
N THR A 187 -10.20 2.70 -10.54
CA THR A 187 -11.65 2.46 -10.57
C THR A 187 -12.39 3.39 -11.53
N MET A 188 -11.93 4.64 -11.64
CA MET A 188 -12.49 5.64 -12.57
C MET A 188 -12.38 5.23 -14.03
N TRP A 189 -11.43 4.37 -14.39
CA TRP A 189 -11.18 3.90 -15.76
C TRP A 189 -11.46 2.39 -15.93
N GLY A 190 -12.17 1.75 -14.99
CA GLY A 190 -12.44 0.32 -15.04
C GLY A 190 -13.19 -0.15 -16.30
N ASN A 191 -13.94 0.76 -16.93
CA ASN A 191 -14.65 0.53 -18.19
C ASN A 191 -13.75 0.39 -19.43
N THR A 192 -12.46 0.75 -19.33
CA THR A 192 -11.49 0.61 -20.42
C THR A 192 -10.82 -0.76 -20.44
N ILE A 193 -11.04 -1.59 -19.42
CA ILE A 193 -10.49 -2.93 -19.33
C ILE A 193 -11.24 -3.84 -20.30
N THR A 194 -10.52 -4.66 -21.05
CA THR A 194 -11.11 -5.60 -22.01
C THR A 194 -12.03 -6.60 -21.31
N ASN A 195 -13.26 -6.76 -21.79
CA ASN A 195 -14.26 -7.66 -21.20
C ASN A 195 -13.91 -9.15 -21.36
N ASN A 196 -12.98 -9.49 -22.25
CA ASN A 196 -12.55 -10.85 -22.52
C ASN A 196 -11.07 -11.02 -22.14
N SER A 197 -10.73 -12.16 -21.55
CA SER A 197 -9.34 -12.57 -21.34
C SER A 197 -8.93 -13.57 -22.42
N ILE A 198 -7.65 -13.54 -22.84
CA ILE A 198 -7.12 -14.42 -23.89
C ILE A 198 -7.14 -15.89 -23.44
N VAL A 199 -7.03 -16.15 -22.14
CA VAL A 199 -7.01 -17.49 -21.55
C VAL A 199 -8.37 -17.78 -20.92
N TYR A 200 -9.16 -18.66 -21.54
CA TYR A 200 -10.37 -19.21 -20.95
C TYR A 200 -10.08 -19.77 -19.55
N HIS A 201 -11.01 -19.58 -18.63
CA HIS A 201 -10.99 -20.00 -17.22
C HIS A 201 -10.00 -21.14 -16.95
N THR A 202 -9.03 -20.92 -16.04
CA THR A 202 -7.95 -21.87 -15.69
C THR A 202 -8.44 -23.29 -15.35
N LYS A 203 -9.70 -23.44 -14.94
CA LYS A 203 -10.33 -24.74 -14.69
C LYS A 203 -10.68 -25.48 -15.99
N ASP A 204 -11.14 -24.78 -17.03
CA ASP A 204 -11.52 -25.36 -18.32
C ASP A 204 -10.30 -25.73 -19.17
N THR A 205 -9.21 -24.96 -19.07
CA THR A 205 -7.98 -25.25 -19.83
C THR A 205 -7.32 -26.53 -19.34
N LEU A 206 -7.16 -26.72 -18.03
CA LEU A 206 -6.64 -27.97 -17.46
C LEU A 206 -7.55 -29.16 -17.74
N GLN A 207 -8.87 -28.99 -17.66
CA GLN A 207 -9.82 -30.05 -17.98
C GLN A 207 -9.78 -30.42 -19.47
N ARG A 208 -9.68 -29.44 -20.37
CA ARG A 208 -9.57 -29.68 -21.82
C ARG A 208 -8.24 -30.30 -22.21
N THR A 209 -7.12 -29.86 -21.63
CA THR A 209 -5.81 -30.49 -21.88
C THR A 209 -5.77 -31.91 -21.33
N ALA A 210 -6.28 -32.14 -20.12
CA ALA A 210 -6.37 -33.48 -19.54
C ALA A 210 -7.32 -34.39 -20.34
N ALA A 211 -8.45 -33.87 -20.83
CA ALA A 211 -9.36 -34.60 -21.70
C ALA A 211 -8.73 -34.93 -23.06
N LYS A 212 -7.97 -34.00 -23.66
CA LYS A 212 -7.26 -34.20 -24.92
C LYS A 212 -6.14 -35.24 -24.80
N VAL A 213 -5.38 -35.20 -23.70
CA VAL A 213 -4.35 -36.21 -23.37
C VAL A 213 -4.98 -37.59 -23.10
N LYS A 214 -6.09 -37.65 -22.36
CA LYS A 214 -6.84 -38.90 -22.14
C LYS A 214 -7.40 -39.46 -23.45
N ALA A 215 -7.94 -38.61 -24.33
CA ALA A 215 -8.45 -39.02 -25.64
C ALA A 215 -7.31 -39.50 -26.57
N SER A 216 -6.14 -38.86 -26.54
CA SER A 216 -4.97 -39.35 -27.30
C SER A 216 -4.41 -40.65 -26.74
N LEU A 217 -4.43 -40.85 -25.42
CA LEU A 217 -4.05 -42.13 -24.81
C LEU A 217 -5.04 -43.25 -25.17
N ALA A 218 -6.34 -42.95 -25.15
CA ALA A 218 -7.39 -43.90 -25.51
C ALA A 218 -7.43 -44.22 -27.02
N ALA A 219 -7.05 -43.27 -27.87
CA ALA A 219 -6.88 -43.49 -29.30
C ALA A 219 -5.57 -44.24 -29.62
N GLY A 220 -4.53 -44.08 -28.81
CA GLY A 220 -3.24 -44.76 -28.96
C GLY A 220 -3.27 -46.27 -28.64
N THR A 221 -4.37 -46.81 -28.12
CA THR A 221 -4.51 -48.25 -27.81
C THR A 221 -5.20 -49.06 -28.91
N ARG A 222 -5.44 -48.47 -30.10
CA ARG A 222 -6.00 -49.20 -31.25
C ARG A 222 -5.31 -48.80 -32.56
N SER A 223 -4.22 -49.46 -32.91
CA SER A 223 -3.93 -49.92 -34.29
C SER A 223 -2.56 -50.61 -34.33
N ASP A 224 -2.61 -51.93 -34.43
CA ASP A 224 -1.86 -52.77 -35.38
C ASP A 224 -0.43 -52.35 -35.74
N TYR A 225 0.54 -52.82 -34.96
CA TYR A 225 1.90 -53.07 -35.46
C TYR A 225 2.03 -54.55 -35.85
N SER A 226 1.34 -54.92 -36.92
CA SER A 226 1.52 -56.18 -37.62
C SER A 226 1.16 -55.95 -39.08
N GLN A 227 2.16 -55.58 -39.88
CA GLN A 227 2.46 -56.15 -41.20
C GLN A 227 3.21 -55.16 -42.10
N ARG A 228 4.22 -55.72 -42.77
CA ARG A 228 4.86 -55.27 -44.02
C ARG A 228 5.87 -54.14 -43.89
N PHE A 229 7.14 -54.51 -43.86
CA PHE A 229 8.05 -54.21 -44.97
C PHE A 229 9.26 -55.14 -44.91
N SER A 230 9.16 -56.28 -45.60
CA SER A 230 10.30 -57.02 -46.11
C SER A 230 10.54 -56.58 -47.54
N HIS A 231 11.64 -55.88 -47.81
CA HIS A 231 12.36 -55.97 -49.08
C HIS A 231 13.77 -55.36 -48.95
N THR A 232 14.74 -56.26 -48.81
CA THR A 232 16.03 -56.31 -49.55
C THR A 232 16.50 -55.06 -50.28
N HIS A 233 17.69 -54.55 -49.95
CA HIS A 233 18.84 -54.66 -50.86
C HIS A 233 20.19 -54.36 -50.18
N GLN A 234 21.13 -55.27 -50.39
CA GLN A 234 22.57 -55.10 -50.21
C GLN A 234 23.10 -53.99 -51.12
N ARG A 235 23.92 -53.10 -50.55
CA ARG A 235 25.28 -52.76 -51.02
C ARG A 235 26.01 -51.94 -49.97
#